data_AF-A0A1Q8BI71-F1
#
_entry.id   AF-A0A1Q8BI71-F1
#
_cell.length_a   1.000
_cell.length_b   1.000
_cell.length_c   1.000
_cell.angle_alpha   90.00
_cell.angle_beta   90.00
_cell.angle_gamma   90.00
#
_symmetry.space_group_name_H-M   'P 1'
#
loop_
_entity.id
_entity.type
_entity.pdbx_description
1 polymer ?
#
loop_
_entity_poly.entity_id
_entity_poly.type
_entity_poly.pdbx_seq_one_letter_code
_entity_poly.pdbx_strand_id
1 'polypeptide(L)'
;MEIMHATGMAPYSEQLEDYPEDVKKQYFQLSEIAQKLKTEFGGSVVLDPVDSASPQGVWLSIRHRILRTPCILIQGNKVYNKFPGYEELRATILDALERSGRIASTRVSH
;
A
#
# COMPACT_ATOMS: atom_id res chain seq x y z
N MET A 1 10.28 -21.40 3.27
CA MET A 1 9.13 -20.82 2.53
C MET A 1 9.61 -19.48 2.06
N GLU A 2 10.08 -19.42 0.82
CA GLU A 2 10.69 -18.22 0.23
C GLU A 2 9.57 -17.38 -0.37
N ILE A 3 8.96 -16.50 0.44
CA ILE A 3 7.93 -15.59 -0.05
C ILE A 3 8.57 -14.22 -0.28
N MET A 4 8.99 -14.05 -1.54
CA MET A 4 9.02 -12.80 -2.31
C MET A 4 9.70 -11.58 -1.68
N HIS A 5 11.03 -11.56 -1.74
CA HIS A 5 11.78 -10.31 -1.82
C HIS A 5 11.67 -9.75 -3.26
N ALA A 6 11.12 -8.55 -3.39
CA ALA A 6 11.16 -7.67 -4.57
C ALA A 6 10.56 -8.27 -5.88
N THR A 7 9.56 -7.68 -6.52
CA THR A 7 9.72 -6.40 -7.22
C THR A 7 8.33 -5.91 -7.65
N GLY A 8 7.88 -4.81 -7.04
CA GLY A 8 6.88 -3.88 -7.58
C GLY A 8 5.65 -4.44 -8.29
N MET A 9 4.67 -4.95 -7.52
CA MET A 9 3.24 -4.99 -7.85
C MET A 9 2.89 -5.15 -9.35
N ALA A 10 3.52 -6.12 -10.00
CA ALA A 10 3.10 -6.53 -11.33
C ALA A 10 1.84 -7.39 -11.15
N PRO A 11 0.71 -7.03 -11.79
CA PRO A 11 -0.58 -7.66 -11.54
C PRO A 11 -0.66 -9.12 -12.02
N TYR A 12 0.30 -9.56 -12.84
CA TYR A 12 0.33 -10.90 -13.42
C TYR A 12 1.73 -11.50 -13.31
N SER A 13 1.80 -12.60 -12.58
CA SER A 13 2.83 -13.62 -12.65
C SER A 13 2.11 -14.95 -12.80
N GLU A 14 2.59 -15.86 -13.65
CA GLU A 14 2.03 -17.22 -13.80
C GLU A 14 1.83 -17.93 -12.45
N GLN A 15 2.63 -17.56 -11.43
CA GLN A 15 2.51 -18.01 -10.05
C GLN A 15 1.15 -17.73 -9.37
N LEU A 16 0.33 -16.81 -9.88
CA LEU A 16 -0.96 -16.45 -9.30
C LEU A 16 -2.13 -17.26 -9.89
N GLU A 17 -1.94 -18.01 -10.97
CA GLU A 17 -3.04 -18.75 -11.63
C GLU A 17 -3.68 -19.81 -10.72
N ASP A 18 -2.90 -20.43 -9.86
CA ASP A 18 -3.37 -21.49 -8.95
C ASP A 18 -3.98 -20.95 -7.65
N TYR A 19 -3.98 -19.62 -7.46
CA TYR A 19 -4.49 -19.03 -6.21
C TYR A 19 -6.03 -19.05 -6.18
N PRO A 20 -6.63 -19.10 -4.98
CA PRO A 20 -8.07 -18.88 -4.83
C PRO A 20 -8.52 -17.54 -5.45
N GLU A 21 -9.71 -17.51 -6.05
CA GLU A 21 -10.23 -16.33 -6.78
C GLU A 21 -10.35 -15.07 -5.91
N ASP A 22 -10.70 -15.24 -4.64
CA ASP A 22 -10.76 -14.15 -3.67
C ASP A 22 -9.38 -13.55 -3.39
N VAL A 23 -8.34 -14.40 -3.31
CA VAL A 23 -6.94 -13.96 -3.14
C VAL A 23 -6.45 -13.25 -4.40
N LYS A 24 -6.71 -13.80 -5.59
CA LYS A 24 -6.39 -13.14 -6.87
C LYS A 24 -7.03 -11.76 -6.96
N LYS A 25 -8.31 -11.64 -6.59
CA LYS A 25 -9.05 -10.37 -6.59
C LYS A 25 -8.40 -9.34 -5.66
N GLN A 26 -8.01 -9.74 -4.46
CA GLN A 26 -7.32 -8.86 -3.51
C GLN A 26 -5.97 -8.40 -4.06
N TYR A 27 -5.20 -9.30 -4.68
CA TYR A 27 -3.91 -8.97 -5.29
C TYR A 27 -4.07 -7.98 -6.45
N PHE A 28 -5.05 -8.21 -7.33
CA PHE A 28 -5.36 -7.31 -8.43
C PHE A 28 -5.76 -5.91 -7.93
N GLN A 29 -6.59 -5.84 -6.89
CA GLN A 29 -6.97 -4.57 -6.25
C GLN A 29 -5.76 -3.81 -5.67
N LEU A 30 -4.86 -4.51 -4.98
CA LEU A 30 -3.63 -3.91 -4.44
C LEU A 30 -2.74 -3.36 -5.55
N SER A 31 -2.54 -4.15 -6.61
CA SER A 31 -1.74 -3.73 -7.76
C SER A 31 -2.36 -2.51 -8.46
N GLU A 32 -3.68 -2.49 -8.66
CA GLU A 32 -4.37 -1.36 -9.28
C GLU A 32 -4.20 -0.09 -8.43
N ILE A 33 -4.41 -0.18 -7.11
CA ILE A 33 -4.20 0.94 -6.19
C ILE A 33 -2.75 1.43 -6.28
N ALA A 34 -1.78 0.53 -6.25
CA ALA A 34 -0.38 0.91 -6.30
C ALA A 34 0.03 1.57 -7.61
N GLN A 35 -0.47 1.10 -8.74
CA GLN A 35 -0.25 1.74 -10.04
C GLN A 35 -0.83 3.14 -10.07
N LYS A 36 -2.07 3.34 -9.59
CA LYS A 36 -2.70 4.65 -9.49
C LYS A 36 -1.90 5.60 -8.60
N LEU A 37 -1.51 5.13 -7.40
CA LEU A 37 -0.72 5.92 -6.46
C LEU A 37 0.65 6.30 -7.03
N LYS A 38 1.35 5.36 -7.68
CA LYS A 38 2.63 5.62 -8.35
C LYS A 38 2.49 6.65 -9.47
N THR A 39 1.41 6.56 -10.24
CA THR A 39 1.13 7.48 -11.36
C THR A 39 0.80 8.88 -10.87
N GLU A 40 -0.03 8.98 -9.84
CA GLU A 40 -0.52 10.27 -9.34
C GLU A 40 0.50 10.99 -8.44
N PHE A 41 1.09 10.28 -7.47
CA PHE A 41 1.92 10.90 -6.44
C PHE A 41 3.42 10.81 -6.75
N GLY A 42 3.82 9.97 -7.71
CA GLY A 42 5.22 9.78 -8.08
C GLY A 42 6.10 9.51 -6.87
N GLY A 43 7.22 10.25 -6.75
CA GLY A 43 8.15 10.14 -5.63
C GLY A 43 7.67 10.71 -4.29
N SER A 44 6.49 11.34 -4.24
CA SER A 44 5.95 11.91 -2.99
C SER A 44 5.46 10.84 -2.02
N VAL A 45 5.06 9.68 -2.56
CA VAL A 45 4.56 8.52 -1.81
C VAL A 45 5.43 7.32 -2.10
N VAL A 46 5.98 6.71 -1.06
CA VAL A 46 6.72 5.45 -1.15
C VAL A 46 5.76 4.32 -0.78
N LEU A 47 5.64 3.33 -1.67
CA LEU A 47 4.88 2.11 -1.41
C LEU A 47 5.84 1.04 -0.90
N ASP A 48 5.60 0.57 0.32
CA ASP A 48 6.41 -0.46 0.98
C ASP A 48 5.54 -1.71 1.21
N PRO A 49 5.55 -2.71 0.30
CA PRO A 49 4.80 -3.94 0.48
C PRO A 49 5.47 -4.79 1.57
N VAL A 50 4.69 -5.13 2.60
CA VAL A 50 5.15 -5.97 3.72
C VAL A 50 4.30 -7.22 3.80
N ASP A 51 4.94 -8.40 3.76
CA ASP A 51 4.27 -9.67 4.04
C ASP A 51 3.84 -9.71 5.52
N SER A 52 2.57 -9.99 5.79
CA SER A 52 2.02 -10.06 7.14
C SER A 52 2.60 -11.19 7.97
N ALA A 53 3.11 -12.24 7.34
CA ALA A 53 3.78 -13.36 8.01
C ALA A 53 5.27 -13.10 8.28
N SER A 54 5.85 -12.02 7.74
CA SER A 54 7.25 -11.65 8.02
C SER A 54 7.42 -11.09 9.44
N PRO A 55 8.63 -11.12 10.03
CA PRO A 55 8.89 -10.49 11.33
C PRO A 55 8.47 -9.01 11.39
N GLN A 56 8.70 -8.26 10.30
CA GLN A 56 8.26 -6.88 10.18
C GLN A 56 6.72 -6.77 10.14
N GLY A 57 6.05 -7.63 9.38
CA GLY A 57 4.59 -7.68 9.29
C GLY A 57 3.93 -8.02 10.63
N VAL A 58 4.45 -9.01 11.36
CA VAL A 58 3.99 -9.38 12.70
C VAL A 58 4.16 -8.22 13.68
N TRP A 59 5.33 -7.57 13.68
CA TRP A 59 5.59 -6.41 14.52
C TRP A 59 4.63 -5.24 14.24
N LEU A 60 4.44 -4.90 12.95
CA LEU A 60 3.48 -3.86 12.54
C LEU A 60 2.05 -4.22 12.94
N SER A 61 1.67 -5.49 12.82
CA SER A 61 0.34 -5.96 13.20
C SER A 61 0.05 -5.77 14.68
N ILE A 62 1.03 -6.07 15.54
CA ILE A 62 0.94 -5.83 16.98
C ILE A 62 0.90 -4.33 17.26
N ARG A 63 1.87 -3.55 16.75
CA ARG A 63 2.02 -2.13 17.03
C ARG A 63 0.80 -1.30 16.64
N HIS A 64 0.22 -1.59 15.48
CA HIS A 64 -0.89 -0.83 14.90
C HIS A 64 -2.25 -1.52 15.08
N ARG A 65 -2.31 -2.61 15.86
CA ARG A 65 -3.53 -3.40 16.11
C ARG A 65 -4.24 -3.83 14.82
N ILE A 66 -3.46 -4.29 13.83
CA ILE A 66 -4.00 -4.82 12.58
C ILE A 66 -4.55 -6.22 12.87
N LEU A 67 -5.87 -6.36 12.80
CA LEU A 67 -6.55 -7.63 13.11
C LEU A 67 -6.87 -8.45 11.86
N ARG A 68 -6.77 -7.85 10.67
CA ARG A 68 -7.12 -8.49 9.39
C ARG A 68 -6.19 -8.01 8.28
N THR A 69 -5.83 -8.93 7.40
CA THR A 69 -5.02 -8.69 6.20
C THR A 69 -5.79 -9.17 4.97
N PRO A 70 -5.53 -8.61 3.77
CA PRO A 70 -4.63 -7.48 3.51
C PRO A 70 -5.14 -6.15 4.11
N CYS A 71 -4.22 -5.22 4.35
CA CYS A 71 -4.54 -3.89 4.89
C CYS A 71 -3.63 -2.81 4.29
N ILE A 72 -4.02 -1.55 4.41
CA ILE A 72 -3.18 -0.39 4.04
C ILE A 72 -2.86 0.40 5.32
N LEU A 73 -1.58 0.63 5.57
CA LEU A 73 -1.07 1.46 6.66
C LEU A 73 -0.47 2.74 6.09
N ILE A 74 -0.98 3.92 6.49
CA ILE A 74 -0.47 5.22 6.03
C ILE A 74 0.27 5.90 7.19
N GLN A 75 1.56 6.16 6.99
CA GLN A 75 2.46 6.85 7.94
C GLN A 75 2.38 6.34 9.39
N GLY A 76 2.07 5.06 9.60
CA GLY A 76 1.94 4.48 10.94
C GLY A 76 0.72 4.94 11.75
N ASN A 77 -0.19 5.73 11.18
CA ASN A 77 -1.28 6.37 11.92
C ASN A 77 -2.67 5.90 11.49
N LYS A 78 -2.88 5.67 10.18
CA LYS A 78 -4.18 5.24 9.64
C LYS A 78 -4.08 3.83 9.10
N VAL A 79 -5.01 2.97 9.54
CA VAL A 79 -5.12 1.57 9.10
C VAL A 79 -6.45 1.39 8.38
N TYR A 80 -6.40 0.80 7.18
CA TYR A 80 -7.56 0.32 6.45
C TYR A 80 -7.59 -1.20 6.47
N ASN A 81 -8.50 -1.78 7.27
CA ASN A 81 -8.71 -3.24 7.38
C ASN A 81 -9.58 -3.82 6.23
N LYS A 82 -10.10 -2.94 5.38
CA LYS A 82 -10.77 -3.24 4.11
C LYS A 82 -10.28 -2.21 3.10
N PHE A 83 -10.14 -2.59 1.84
CA PHE A 83 -9.71 -1.64 0.81
C PHE A 83 -10.70 -0.49 0.71
N PRO A 84 -10.27 0.76 0.98
CA PRO A 84 -11.10 1.93 0.78
C PRO A 84 -11.31 2.16 -0.72
N GLY A 85 -12.29 2.97 -1.07
CA GLY A 85 -12.37 3.53 -2.42
C GLY A 85 -11.12 4.37 -2.71
N TYR A 86 -10.68 4.42 -3.98
CA TYR A 86 -9.47 5.15 -4.35
C TYR A 86 -9.52 6.62 -3.92
N GLU A 87 -10.66 7.29 -4.08
CA GLU A 87 -10.83 8.70 -3.68
C GLU A 87 -10.68 8.92 -2.16
N GLU A 88 -11.15 8.00 -1.33
CA GLU A 88 -10.98 8.07 0.12
C GLU A 88 -9.51 7.90 0.51
N LEU A 89 -8.83 6.93 -0.12
CA LEU A 89 -7.40 6.71 0.05
C LEU A 89 -6.59 7.93 -0.36
N ARG A 90 -6.92 8.48 -1.54
CA ARG A 90 -6.31 9.67 -2.12
C ARG A 90 -6.44 10.88 -1.20
N ALA A 91 -7.63 11.16 -0.69
CA ALA A 91 -7.86 12.27 0.25
C ALA A 91 -7.03 12.12 1.53
N THR A 92 -6.92 10.89 2.04
CA THR A 92 -6.12 10.60 3.24
C THR A 92 -4.61 10.76 3.00
N ILE A 93 -4.12 10.38 1.82
CA ILE A 93 -2.72 10.59 1.43
C ILE A 93 -2.41 12.08 1.31
N LEU A 94 -3.30 12.86 0.68
CA LEU A 94 -3.14 14.31 0.57
C LEU A 94 -3.04 14.97 1.95
N ASP A 95 -3.97 14.67 2.87
CA ASP A 95 -3.93 15.18 4.25
C ASP A 95 -2.62 14.77 4.97
N ALA A 96 -2.16 13.54 4.78
CA ALA A 96 -0.89 13.08 5.36
C ALA A 96 0.33 13.80 4.76
N LEU A 97 0.31 14.10 3.46
CA LEU A 97 1.38 14.82 2.78
C LEU A 97 1.42 16.30 3.22
N GLU A 98 0.26 16.94 3.38
CA GLU A 98 0.15 18.31 3.91
C GLU A 98 0.74 18.40 5.32
N ARG A 99 0.34 17.49 6.22
CA ARG A 99 0.86 17.42 7.59
C ARG A 99 2.35 17.15 7.66
N SER A 100 2.89 16.40 6.70
CA SER A 100 4.34 16.13 6.61
C SER A 100 5.16 17.27 6.00
N GLY A 101 4.52 18.37 5.57
CA GLY A 101 5.18 19.51 4.92
C GLY A 101 5.66 19.25 3.49
N ARG A 102 5.33 18.08 2.90
CA ARG A 102 5.83 17.65 1.58
C ARG A 102 5.11 18.31 0.40
N ILE A 103 3.87 18.75 0.55
CA ILE A 103 3.16 19.51 -0.51
C ILE A 103 3.65 20.97 -0.59
N ALA A 104 4.12 21.54 0.52
CA ALA A 104 4.57 22.93 0.56
C ALA A 104 5.91 23.16 -0.19
N SER A 105 6.72 22.12 -0.38
CA SER A 105 8.06 22.25 -0.99
C SER A 105 8.07 22.16 -2.53
N THR A 106 7.03 21.62 -3.17
CA THR A 106 7.04 21.38 -4.62
C THR A 106 6.62 22.58 -5.46
N ARG A 107 6.38 23.75 -4.84
CA ARG A 107 6.01 25.00 -5.54
C ARG A 107 7.13 26.01 -5.71
N VAL A 108 8.39 25.66 -5.47
CA VAL A 108 9.51 26.56 -5.79
C VAL A 108 10.64 25.79 -6.47
N SER A 109 10.68 25.87 -7.80
CA SER A 109 11.89 26.12 -8.59
C SER A 109 11.52 26.27 -10.07
N HIS A 110 11.56 27.54 -10.51
CA HIS A 110 11.75 28.11 -11.86
C HIS A 110 10.96 27.58 -13.06
#